data_AF-A0A093XKM4-F1
#
_entry.id   AF-A0A093XKM4-F1
#
_cell.length_a   1.000
_cell.length_b   1.000
_cell.length_c   1.000
_cell.angle_alpha   90.00
_cell.angle_beta   90.00
_cell.angle_gamma   90.00
#
_symmetry.space_group_name_H-M   'P 1'
#
loop_
_entity.id
_entity.type
_entity.pdbx_description
1 polymer ?
#
loop_
_entity_poly.entity_id
_entity_poly.type
_entity_poly.pdbx_seq_one_letter_code
_entity_poly.pdbx_strand_id
1 'polypeptide(L)'
;MVIAADTVVVTTSGRILEKPRSEAEHLAMLRMLRDQVNHKVYTAVCVLVPRDDARAPGYNMESSVEETKVVFDETASDEFISAYVKTREAVGMAGGYGIQGMGGLLVERIEGAYDNVVGLPLRVTVGLMEKTLFMQGSDDEDEDEEE
;
A
#
# COMPACT_ATOMS: atom_id res chain seq x y z
N MET A 1 -13.80 0.72 16.12
CA MET A 1 -12.50 0.63 15.43
C MET A 1 -12.64 1.19 14.02
N VAL A 2 -11.63 1.91 13.55
CA VAL A 2 -11.50 2.44 12.20
C VAL A 2 -10.14 2.00 11.64
N ILE A 3 -10.11 1.53 10.40
CA ILE A 3 -8.86 1.19 9.69
C ILE A 3 -8.83 2.03 8.41
N ALA A 4 -7.73 2.72 8.20
CA ALA A 4 -7.47 3.49 6.98
C ALA A 4 -6.15 3.02 6.35
N ALA A 5 -6.09 3.02 5.03
CA ALA A 5 -4.87 2.72 4.28
C ALA A 5 -4.76 3.61 3.05
N ASP A 6 -3.52 3.93 2.65
CA ASP A 6 -3.21 4.62 1.41
C ASP A 6 -1.97 4.00 0.76
N THR A 7 -2.00 3.85 -0.57
CA THR A 7 -0.97 3.11 -1.32
C THR A 7 -0.42 3.96 -2.45
N VAL A 8 0.91 4.04 -2.51
CA VAL A 8 1.64 4.75 -3.56
C VAL A 8 2.68 3.86 -4.23
N VAL A 9 2.93 4.13 -5.51
CA VAL A 9 4.01 3.51 -6.27
C VAL A 9 5.16 4.51 -6.39
N VAL A 10 6.39 4.07 -6.17
CA VAL A 10 7.57 4.94 -6.17
C VAL A 10 8.66 4.36 -7.08
N THR A 11 9.13 5.16 -8.03
CA THR A 11 10.21 4.76 -8.94
C THR A 11 11.54 4.59 -8.21
N THR A 12 12.51 3.96 -8.86
CA THR A 12 13.90 3.89 -8.34
C THR A 12 14.55 5.25 -8.13
N SER A 13 14.09 6.28 -8.85
CA SER A 13 14.52 7.67 -8.68
C SER A 13 13.80 8.42 -7.56
N GLY A 14 12.87 7.78 -6.84
CA GLY A 14 12.12 8.40 -5.74
C GLY A 14 10.89 9.21 -6.18
N ARG A 15 10.45 9.10 -7.44
CA ARG A 15 9.24 9.77 -7.93
C ARG A 15 8.00 8.98 -7.52
N ILE A 16 7.06 9.65 -6.86
CA ILE A 16 5.72 9.10 -6.58
C ILE A 16 4.89 9.07 -7.87
N LEU A 17 4.30 7.92 -8.16
CA LEU A 17 3.36 7.67 -9.25
C LEU A 17 1.96 7.49 -8.67
N GLU A 18 1.15 8.53 -8.84
CA GLU A 18 -0.27 8.48 -8.55
C GLU A 18 -1.03 7.75 -9.68
N LYS A 19 -2.34 7.98 -9.75
CA LYS A 19 -3.24 7.45 -10.77
C LYS A 19 -2.98 8.18 -12.10
N PRO A 20 -2.82 7.47 -13.24
CA PRO A 20 -2.67 8.12 -14.53
C PRO A 20 -3.96 8.90 -14.88
N ARG A 21 -3.81 10.12 -15.39
CA ARG A 21 -4.92 11.05 -15.70
C ARG A 21 -5.38 10.96 -17.15
N SER A 22 -4.60 10.29 -18.00
CA SER A 22 -4.92 10.06 -19.42
C SER A 22 -4.32 8.74 -19.91
N GLU A 23 -4.83 8.24 -21.04
CA GLU A 23 -4.29 7.04 -21.70
C GLU A 23 -2.81 7.21 -22.09
N ALA A 24 -2.44 8.40 -22.58
CA ALA A 24 -1.05 8.71 -22.93
C ALA A 24 -0.13 8.67 -21.71
N GLU A 25 -0.58 9.22 -20.58
CA GLU A 25 0.15 9.14 -19.31
C GLU A 25 0.24 7.70 -18.79
N HIS A 26 -0.83 6.92 -18.92
CA HIS A 26 -0.87 5.51 -18.53
C HIS A 26 0.17 4.69 -19.31
N LEU A 27 0.23 4.85 -20.63
CA LEU A 27 1.23 4.21 -21.48
C LEU A 27 2.65 4.63 -21.10
N ALA A 28 2.90 5.92 -20.92
CA ALA A 28 4.21 6.43 -20.55
C ALA A 28 4.66 5.91 -19.18
N MET A 29 3.74 5.82 -18.22
CA MET A 29 3.99 5.30 -16.88
C MET A 29 4.39 3.84 -16.91
N LEU A 30 3.65 2.98 -17.64
CA LEU A 30 3.95 1.56 -17.73
C LEU A 30 5.24 1.26 -18.48
N ARG A 31 5.54 2.00 -19.56
CA ARG A 31 6.83 1.91 -20.25
C ARG A 31 7.97 2.27 -19.32
N MET A 32 7.86 3.38 -18.60
CA MET A 32 8.87 3.81 -17.63
C MET A 32 9.10 2.75 -16.54
N LEU A 33 8.03 2.17 -15.99
CA LEU A 33 8.16 1.11 -14.97
C LEU A 33 8.83 -0.15 -15.52
N ARG A 34 8.47 -0.57 -16.74
CA ARG A 34 9.10 -1.70 -17.43
C ARG A 34 10.58 -1.44 -17.72
N ASP A 35 10.92 -0.26 -18.26
CA ASP A 35 12.29 0.12 -18.60
C ASP A 35 13.18 0.26 -17.35
N GLN A 36 12.61 0.66 -16.21
CA GLN A 36 13.32 0.72 -14.93
C GLN A 36 13.43 -0.66 -14.26
N VAL A 37 12.63 -1.63 -14.69
CA VAL A 37 12.53 -3.01 -14.20
C VAL A 37 12.07 -3.12 -12.74
N ASN A 38 12.37 -2.15 -11.88
CA ASN A 38 12.10 -2.19 -10.45
C ASN A 38 11.39 -0.91 -10.02
N HIS A 39 10.45 -1.05 -9.10
CA HIS A 39 9.86 0.03 -8.33
C HIS A 39 9.42 -0.48 -6.96
N LYS A 40 8.99 0.44 -6.11
CA LYS A 40 8.50 0.14 -4.76
C LYS A 40 7.03 0.49 -4.65
N VAL A 41 6.30 -0.31 -3.88
CA VAL A 41 4.95 -0.04 -3.44
C VAL A 41 4.99 0.16 -1.94
N TYR A 42 4.44 1.29 -1.49
CA TYR A 42 4.30 1.62 -0.09
C TYR A 42 2.83 1.68 0.24
N THR A 43 2.40 0.95 1.28
CA THR A 43 1.08 1.16 1.89
C THR A 43 1.25 1.62 3.32
N ALA A 44 0.73 2.80 3.61
CA ALA A 44 0.56 3.28 4.97
C ALA A 44 -0.77 2.73 5.52
N VAL A 45 -0.77 2.23 6.75
CA VAL A 45 -1.96 1.77 7.48
C VAL A 45 -2.05 2.51 8.80
N CYS A 46 -3.26 2.96 9.14
CA CYS A 46 -3.60 3.54 10.43
C CYS A 46 -4.78 2.77 11.02
N VAL A 47 -4.67 2.37 12.29
CA VAL A 47 -5.73 1.71 13.06
C VAL A 47 -6.06 2.58 14.26
N LEU A 48 -7.35 2.86 14.44
CA LEU A 48 -7.89 3.65 15.55
C LEU A 48 -8.96 2.84 16.28
N VAL A 49 -8.85 2.77 17.61
CA VAL A 49 -9.79 2.06 18.48
C VAL A 49 -10.29 3.03 19.56
N PRO A 50 -11.60 3.29 19.68
CA PRO A 50 -12.14 4.08 20.79
C PRO A 50 -11.71 3.50 22.13
N ARG A 51 -11.39 4.36 23.09
CA ARG A 51 -11.16 3.94 24.48
C ARG A 51 -12.50 3.77 25.18
N ASP A 52 -12.53 2.88 26.18
CA ASP A 52 -13.71 2.71 27.04
C ASP A 52 -13.77 3.80 28.12
N ASP A 53 -12.62 4.41 28.44
CA ASP A 53 -12.50 5.55 29.32
C ASP A 53 -12.86 6.88 28.63
N ALA A 54 -13.13 7.92 29.44
CA ALA A 54 -13.44 9.26 28.95
C ALA A 54 -12.18 10.13 28.73
N ARG A 55 -10.97 9.53 28.66
CA ARG A 55 -9.72 10.30 28.53
C ARG A 55 -9.61 10.84 27.10
N ALA A 56 -9.24 12.11 26.94
CA ALA A 56 -8.94 12.67 25.62
C ALA A 56 -7.66 12.02 25.05
N PRO A 57 -7.61 11.65 23.77
CA PRO A 57 -8.56 12.00 22.69
C PRO A 57 -9.73 11.00 22.50
N GLY A 58 -9.91 10.04 23.40
CA GLY A 58 -10.99 9.04 23.38
C GLY A 58 -10.71 7.83 22.49
N TYR A 59 -9.46 7.66 22.05
CA TYR A 59 -9.03 6.55 21.21
C TYR A 59 -7.54 6.25 21.34
N ASN A 60 -7.18 4.99 21.08
CA ASN A 60 -5.82 4.56 20.79
C ASN A 60 -5.61 4.56 19.27
N MET A 61 -4.42 4.94 18.81
CA MET A 61 -4.10 5.01 17.39
C MET A 61 -2.67 4.53 17.13
N GLU A 62 -2.53 3.63 16.17
CA GLU A 62 -1.24 3.11 15.72
C GLU A 62 -1.16 3.16 14.20
N SER A 63 0.06 3.36 13.69
CA SER A 63 0.28 3.40 12.24
C SER A 63 1.60 2.74 11.85
N SER A 64 1.66 2.24 10.61
CA SER A 64 2.87 1.65 10.03
C SER A 64 2.86 1.81 8.53
N VAL A 65 4.04 1.72 7.90
CA VAL A 65 4.20 1.71 6.45
C VAL A 65 4.88 0.41 6.06
N GLU A 66 4.29 -0.32 5.11
CA GLU A 66 4.87 -1.54 4.55
C GLU A 66 5.45 -1.26 3.16
N GLU A 67 6.65 -1.77 2.89
CA GLU A 67 7.34 -1.67 1.60
C GLU A 67 7.35 -3.02 0.88
N THR A 68 6.96 -3.04 -0.39
CA THR A 68 7.19 -4.19 -1.28
C THR A 68 7.89 -3.71 -2.54
N LYS A 69 9.00 -4.35 -2.90
CA LYS A 69 9.63 -4.14 -4.20
C LYS A 69 8.94 -5.01 -5.25
N VAL A 70 8.67 -4.42 -6.41
CA VAL A 70 8.05 -5.10 -7.55
C VAL A 70 9.03 -5.05 -8.71
N VAL A 71 9.17 -6.19 -9.39
CA VAL A 71 10.02 -6.36 -10.56
C VAL A 71 9.13 -6.59 -11.77
N PHE A 72 9.18 -5.69 -12.74
CA PHE A 72 8.47 -5.80 -14.01
C PHE A 72 9.22 -6.71 -14.98
N ASP A 73 8.46 -7.37 -15.85
CA ASP A 73 9.01 -8.11 -17.00
C ASP A 73 9.57 -7.10 -18.03
N GLU A 74 10.90 -7.02 -18.13
CA GLU A 74 11.59 -6.14 -19.07
C GLU A 74 11.31 -6.50 -20.54
N THR A 75 10.82 -7.72 -20.80
CA THR A 75 10.55 -8.23 -22.16
C THR A 75 9.14 -7.94 -22.65
N ALA A 76 8.24 -7.46 -21.79
CA ALA A 76 6.86 -7.14 -22.15
C ALA A 76 6.83 -6.12 -23.30
N SER A 77 6.20 -6.42 -24.44
CA SER A 77 6.28 -5.55 -25.62
C SER A 77 5.46 -4.26 -25.50
N ASP A 78 5.73 -3.30 -26.38
CA ASP A 78 4.95 -2.05 -26.46
C ASP A 78 3.50 -2.31 -26.86
N GLU A 79 3.27 -3.28 -27.74
CA GLU A 79 1.95 -3.74 -28.15
C GLU A 79 1.21 -4.37 -26.98
N PHE A 80 1.91 -5.15 -26.15
CA PHE A 80 1.33 -5.73 -24.94
C PHE A 80 0.90 -4.65 -23.95
N ILE A 81 1.76 -3.68 -23.65
CA ILE A 81 1.42 -2.54 -22.78
C ILE A 81 0.23 -1.75 -23.36
N SER A 82 0.22 -1.51 -24.67
CA SER A 82 -0.89 -0.84 -25.34
C SER A 82 -2.21 -1.62 -25.22
N ALA A 83 -2.15 -2.93 -25.39
CA ALA A 83 -3.31 -3.80 -25.21
C ALA A 83 -3.81 -3.76 -23.76
N TYR A 84 -2.92 -3.84 -22.77
CA TYR A 84 -3.27 -3.73 -21.36
C TYR A 84 -3.96 -2.42 -21.02
N VAL A 85 -3.42 -1.27 -21.46
CA VAL A 85 -4.04 0.04 -21.22
C VAL A 85 -5.47 0.11 -21.80
N LYS A 86 -5.70 -0.48 -22.99
CA LYS A 86 -7.03 -0.53 -23.62
C LYS A 86 -8.05 -1.34 -22.83
N THR A 87 -7.62 -2.26 -21.97
CA THR A 87 -8.54 -3.01 -21.09
C THR A 87 -9.18 -2.12 -20.02
N ARG A 88 -8.55 -0.97 -19.72
CA ARG A 88 -8.94 -0.04 -18.66
C ARG A 88 -8.95 -0.63 -17.25
N GLU A 89 -8.36 -1.81 -17.04
CA GLU A 89 -8.31 -2.50 -15.75
C GLU A 89 -7.74 -1.61 -14.64
N ALA A 90 -6.65 -0.90 -14.92
CA ALA A 90 -5.92 -0.09 -13.93
C ALA A 90 -6.30 1.39 -13.95
N VAL A 91 -7.44 1.76 -14.54
CA VAL A 91 -7.93 3.15 -14.45
C VAL A 91 -8.22 3.49 -12.99
N GLY A 92 -7.52 4.49 -12.46
CA GLY A 92 -7.68 4.91 -11.07
C GLY A 92 -6.81 4.15 -10.07
N MET A 93 -5.86 3.32 -10.52
CA MET A 93 -4.86 2.65 -9.68
C MET A 93 -3.52 3.40 -9.74
N ALA A 94 -2.83 3.52 -8.61
CA ALA A 94 -1.49 4.11 -8.56
C ALA A 94 -0.50 3.28 -9.39
N GLY A 95 0.40 3.93 -10.12
CA GLY A 95 1.35 3.23 -11.01
C GLY A 95 0.72 2.60 -12.26
N GLY A 96 -0.60 2.67 -12.44
CA GLY A 96 -1.27 2.24 -13.66
C GLY A 96 -1.28 0.73 -13.90
N TYR A 97 -1.10 -0.12 -12.89
CA TYR A 97 -1.30 -1.57 -13.02
C TYR A 97 -1.95 -2.16 -11.77
N GLY A 98 -2.70 -3.26 -11.96
CA GLY A 98 -3.25 -4.05 -10.87
C GLY A 98 -2.65 -5.45 -10.86
N ILE A 99 -1.90 -5.81 -9.82
CA ILE A 99 -1.24 -7.13 -9.73
C ILE A 99 -2.23 -8.30 -9.66
N GLN A 100 -3.47 -8.05 -9.24
CA GLN A 100 -4.52 -9.06 -9.10
C GLN A 100 -5.13 -9.49 -10.45
N GLY A 101 -5.01 -8.67 -11.48
CA GLY A 101 -5.61 -8.86 -12.79
C GLY A 101 -4.58 -9.15 -13.87
N MET A 102 -4.87 -8.72 -15.10
CA MET A 102 -3.93 -8.80 -16.23
C MET A 102 -2.66 -7.99 -15.98
N GLY A 103 -2.70 -6.99 -15.09
CA GLY A 103 -1.49 -6.26 -14.68
C GLY A 103 -0.43 -7.14 -14.02
N GLY A 104 -0.83 -8.30 -13.46
CA GLY A 104 0.11 -9.31 -12.98
C GLY A 104 1.00 -9.89 -14.08
N LEU A 105 0.57 -9.86 -15.35
CA LEU A 105 1.39 -10.28 -16.50
C LEU A 105 2.54 -9.31 -16.82
N LEU A 106 2.51 -8.09 -16.28
CA LEU A 106 3.62 -7.13 -16.36
C LEU A 106 4.67 -7.37 -15.26
N VAL A 107 4.38 -8.23 -14.28
CA VAL A 107 5.21 -8.44 -13.08
C VAL A 107 5.93 -9.78 -13.19
N GLU A 108 7.26 -9.75 -13.14
CA GLU A 108 8.10 -10.96 -13.09
C GLU A 108 8.07 -11.55 -11.67
N ARG A 109 8.29 -10.72 -10.65
CA ARG A 109 8.29 -11.12 -9.24
C ARG A 109 8.08 -9.95 -8.30
N ILE A 110 7.83 -10.26 -7.02
CA ILE A 110 7.81 -9.29 -5.92
C ILE A 110 8.76 -9.73 -4.81
N GLU A 111 9.32 -8.76 -4.11
CA GLU A 111 10.19 -8.92 -2.96
C GLU A 111 9.56 -8.15 -1.79
N GLY A 112 8.72 -8.84 -1.01
CA GLY A 112 7.91 -8.26 0.06
C GLY A 112 6.52 -8.89 0.13
N ALA A 113 5.58 -8.20 0.78
CA ALA A 113 4.20 -8.66 0.97
C ALA A 113 3.34 -8.42 -0.29
N TYR A 114 2.61 -9.44 -0.75
CA TYR A 114 1.69 -9.32 -1.90
C TYR A 114 0.48 -8.45 -1.60
N ASP A 115 -0.11 -8.64 -0.43
CA ASP A 115 -1.24 -7.90 0.11
C ASP A 115 -0.92 -6.41 0.32
N ASN A 116 0.35 -6.06 0.57
CA ASN A 116 0.82 -4.67 0.49
C ASN A 116 0.67 -4.08 -0.91
N VAL A 117 1.02 -4.83 -1.96
CA VAL A 117 0.87 -4.38 -3.36
C VAL A 117 -0.60 -4.26 -3.75
N VAL A 118 -1.45 -5.13 -3.19
CA VAL A 118 -2.91 -5.04 -3.34
C VAL A 118 -3.49 -3.81 -2.65
N GLY A 119 -2.87 -3.36 -1.56
CA GLY A 119 -3.21 -2.11 -0.87
C GLY A 119 -3.62 -2.24 0.59
N LEU A 120 -3.46 -3.42 1.21
CA LEU A 120 -3.62 -3.59 2.66
C LEU A 120 -2.71 -4.70 3.18
N PRO A 121 -1.55 -4.39 3.82
CA PRO A 121 -0.64 -5.36 4.39
C PRO A 121 -1.24 -6.00 5.66
N LEU A 122 -1.96 -7.10 5.50
CA LEU A 122 -2.80 -7.76 6.51
C LEU A 122 -2.03 -8.10 7.78
N ARG A 123 -0.80 -8.64 7.66
CA ARG A 123 0.00 -9.00 8.83
C ARG A 123 0.35 -7.76 9.67
N VAL A 124 0.71 -6.66 9.01
CA VAL A 124 0.99 -5.39 9.67
C VAL A 124 -0.29 -4.83 10.27
N THR A 125 -1.39 -4.81 9.52
CA THR A 125 -2.70 -4.32 9.98
C THR A 125 -3.16 -5.06 11.23
N VAL A 126 -3.10 -6.39 11.27
CA VAL A 126 -3.48 -7.18 12.45
C VAL A 126 -2.58 -6.85 13.65
N GLY A 127 -1.27 -6.71 13.46
CA GLY A 127 -0.37 -6.31 14.54
C GLY A 127 -0.69 -4.92 15.11
N LEU A 128 -1.15 -3.97 14.27
CA LEU A 128 -1.63 -2.66 14.75
C LEU A 128 -2.97 -2.78 15.49
N MET A 129 -3.86 -3.66 15.03
CA MET A 129 -5.13 -3.93 15.72
C MET A 129 -4.89 -4.52 17.12
N GLU A 130 -3.98 -5.49 17.24
CA GLU A 130 -3.61 -6.08 18.53
C GLU A 130 -3.06 -5.01 19.46
N LYS A 131 -2.07 -4.20 19.02
CA LYS A 131 -1.51 -3.12 19.83
C LYS A 131 -2.58 -2.14 20.33
N THR A 132 -3.44 -1.66 19.42
CA THR A 132 -4.46 -0.66 19.78
C THR A 132 -5.55 -1.21 20.70
N LEU A 133 -5.87 -2.49 20.61
CA LEU A 133 -6.81 -3.18 21.51
C LEU A 133 -6.17 -3.46 22.88
N PHE A 134 -4.93 -3.95 22.94
CA PHE A 134 -4.28 -4.34 24.19
C PHE A 134 -3.69 -3.15 24.98
N MET A 135 -3.46 -2.00 24.34
CA MET A 135 -3.15 -0.74 25.03
C MET A 135 -4.28 -0.23 25.93
N GLN A 136 -5.48 -0.81 25.88
CA GLN A 136 -6.55 -0.45 26.81
C GLN A 136 -6.27 -0.90 28.26
N GLY A 137 -5.37 -1.86 28.49
CA GLY A 137 -5.14 -2.43 29.82
C GLY A 137 -3.81 -2.03 30.50
N SER A 138 -2.89 -1.37 29.81
CA SER A 138 -1.57 -1.01 30.37
C SER A 138 -1.56 0.35 31.07
N ASP A 139 -2.47 1.25 30.70
CA ASP A 139 -2.54 2.59 31.32
C ASP A 139 -3.19 2.58 32.72
N ASP A 140 -3.81 1.46 33.11
CA ASP A 140 -4.50 1.30 34.40
C ASP A 140 -3.56 0.83 35.53
N GLU A 141 -2.39 0.24 35.22
CA GLU A 141 -1.46 -0.28 36.24
C GLU A 141 -0.44 0.77 36.75
N ASP A 142 -0.23 1.87 36.02
CA ASP A 142 0.76 2.89 36.37
C ASP A 142 0.24 3.95 37.40
N GLU A 143 -1.04 3.92 37.79
CA GLU A 143 -1.62 4.87 38.76
C GLU A 143 -1.70 4.32 40.21
N ASP A 144 -1.43 3.03 40.45
CA ASP A 144 -1.49 2.42 41.79
C ASP A 144 -0.14 2.48 42.57
N GLU A 145 0.94 3.03 41.98
CA GLU A 145 2.27 3.10 42.61
C GLU A 145 2.63 4.46 43.26
N GLU A 146 1.75 5.46 43.24
CA GLU A 146 1.96 6.76 43.90
C GLU A 146 0.94 7.03 45.04
N GLU A 147 1.02 6.27 46.15
CA GLU A 147 0.47 6.66 47.48
C GLU A 147 1.56 7.06 48.49
#